data_AF-A0A4R4L5X0-F1
#
_entry.id   AF-A0A4R4L5X0-F1
#
_cell.length_a   1.000
_cell.length_b   1.000
_cell.length_c   1.000
_cell.angle_alpha   90.00
_cell.angle_beta   90.00
_cell.angle_gamma   90.00
#
_symmetry.space_group_name_H-M   'P 1'
#
loop_
_entity.id
_entity.type
_entity.pdbx_description
1 polymer ?
#
loop_
_entity_poly.entity_id
_entity_poly.type
_entity_poly.pdbx_seq_one_letter_code
_entity_poly.pdbx_strand_id
1 'polypeptide(L)'
;MTTPDPDLEELPVSERSVSRAHLLRATGLGVAGATISAATGSAATAAPSRGEHPNVRLIRAYYEAYGAGDLSALRRFLAPDVRWTIPGHHPLAGVKVGVTQVLAFFAQLARAGFRADPICLAADGDWVVDLHRGWSTQPAGLDITWALAFRIATGRIAEAINCPGDQHAADAFFWRVYPLAPIPDRLADR
;
A
#
# COMPACT_ATOMS: atom_id res chain seq x y z
N MET A 1 -18.80 51.36 21.69
CA MET A 1 -18.19 51.74 20.40
C MET A 1 -16.71 51.53 20.57
N THR A 2 -16.26 50.31 20.32
CA THR A 2 -14.89 49.84 20.54
C THR A 2 -14.36 49.42 19.18
N THR A 3 -13.32 50.09 18.72
CA THR A 3 -12.60 49.83 17.47
C THR A 3 -12.00 48.42 17.49
N PRO A 4 -12.10 47.63 16.40
CA PRO A 4 -11.34 46.39 16.30
C PRO A 4 -9.89 46.68 15.87
N ASP A 5 -9.00 45.86 16.43
CA ASP A 5 -7.55 45.79 16.25
C ASP A 5 -7.18 45.38 14.81
N PRO A 6 -6.29 46.11 14.10
CA PRO A 6 -5.93 45.80 12.72
C PRO A 6 -4.58 45.11 12.60
N ASP A 7 -4.37 43.91 13.14
CA ASP A 7 -3.13 43.13 12.91
C ASP A 7 -3.35 41.60 13.07
N LEU A 8 -4.13 41.01 12.15
CA LEU A 8 -4.04 39.58 11.83
C LEU A 8 -3.47 39.46 10.42
N GLU A 9 -2.15 39.61 10.30
CA GLU A 9 -1.41 39.15 9.13
C GLU A 9 -1.62 37.64 8.96
N GLU A 10 -2.45 37.27 7.98
CA GLU A 10 -2.53 35.92 7.45
C GLU A 10 -1.15 35.52 6.91
N LEU A 11 -0.43 34.69 7.67
CA LEU A 11 0.80 34.06 7.18
C LEU A 11 0.44 33.12 6.02
N PRO A 12 1.12 33.21 4.86
CA PRO A 12 0.75 32.44 3.68
C PRO A 12 0.97 30.94 3.91
N VAL A 13 -0.11 30.16 3.74
CA VAL A 13 -0.05 28.71 3.63
C VAL A 13 0.81 28.37 2.42
N SER A 14 2.00 27.81 2.68
CA SER A 14 2.91 27.34 1.63
C SER A 14 2.20 26.29 0.76
N GLU A 15 1.89 26.67 -0.48
CA GLU A 15 1.38 25.77 -1.51
C GLU A 15 2.44 24.71 -1.86
N ARG A 16 2.40 23.58 -1.16
CA ARG A 16 3.08 22.37 -1.64
C ARG A 16 2.24 21.81 -2.79
N SER A 17 2.73 22.04 -4.00
CA SER A 17 2.16 21.54 -5.26
C SER A 17 1.89 20.03 -5.19
N VAL A 18 0.61 19.66 -5.05
CA VAL A 18 0.14 18.30 -5.31
C VAL A 18 -0.10 18.22 -6.81
N SER A 19 0.82 17.61 -7.54
CA SER A 19 0.68 17.37 -8.98
C SER A 19 -0.52 16.45 -9.24
N ARG A 20 -1.61 17.02 -9.76
CA ARG A 20 -2.81 16.29 -10.23
C ARG A 20 -2.69 16.05 -11.74
N ALA A 21 -2.47 14.80 -12.12
CA ALA A 21 -2.70 14.26 -13.46
C ALA A 21 -2.87 12.75 -13.34
N HIS A 22 -3.71 12.00 -14.06
CA HIS A 22 -4.81 12.21 -15.00
C HIS A 22 -5.43 10.81 -15.16
N LEU A 23 -6.75 10.65 -15.35
CA LEU A 23 -7.29 9.68 -16.34
C LEU A 23 -8.80 9.81 -16.52
N LEU A 24 -9.16 10.33 -17.70
CA LEU A 24 -10.48 10.36 -18.29
C LEU A 24 -10.95 8.94 -18.58
N ARG A 25 -12.14 8.56 -18.09
CA ARG A 25 -12.89 7.41 -18.63
C ARG A 25 -13.71 7.90 -19.82
N ALA A 26 -13.34 7.47 -21.03
CA ALA A 26 -14.17 7.66 -22.20
C ALA A 26 -15.36 6.70 -22.15
N THR A 27 -16.58 7.23 -22.03
CA THR A 27 -17.82 6.51 -22.29
C THR A 27 -18.17 6.66 -23.77
N GLY A 28 -18.24 5.55 -24.50
CA GLY A 28 -18.76 5.52 -25.86
C GLY A 28 -19.76 4.38 -26.01
N LEU A 29 -21.07 4.70 -26.02
CA LEU A 29 -22.09 3.88 -26.65
C LEU A 29 -22.19 4.29 -28.12
N GLY A 30 -22.12 3.32 -29.03
CA GLY A 30 -22.40 3.51 -30.46
C GLY A 30 -22.24 2.21 -31.24
N VAL A 31 -23.36 1.64 -31.69
CA VAL A 31 -23.43 0.41 -32.51
C VAL A 31 -23.35 0.80 -33.99
N ALA A 32 -22.39 0.26 -34.75
CA ALA A 32 -22.49 -0.13 -36.16
C ALA A 32 -21.12 -0.64 -36.67
N GLY A 33 -21.15 -1.76 -37.40
CA GLY A 33 -19.97 -2.54 -37.76
C GLY A 33 -19.04 -1.90 -38.80
N ALA A 34 -17.74 -2.15 -38.62
CA ALA A 34 -16.72 -2.18 -39.66
C ALA A 34 -15.47 -2.89 -39.10
N THR A 35 -14.78 -3.62 -39.97
CA THR A 35 -13.64 -4.51 -39.74
C THR A 35 -12.51 -3.93 -38.87
N ILE A 36 -12.16 -4.61 -37.77
CA ILE A 36 -11.03 -4.23 -36.91
C ILE A 36 -9.73 -4.82 -37.50
N SER A 37 -8.96 -3.98 -38.17
CA SER A 37 -7.52 -4.24 -38.36
C SER A 37 -6.83 -4.06 -37.02
N ALA A 38 -6.13 -5.09 -36.56
CA ALA A 38 -5.37 -5.09 -35.32
C ALA A 38 -4.21 -4.08 -35.39
N ALA A 39 -4.46 -2.85 -34.94
CA ALA A 39 -3.39 -1.94 -34.55
C ALA A 39 -2.91 -2.38 -33.17
N THR A 40 -1.71 -2.95 -33.11
CA THR A 40 -0.96 -3.22 -31.89
C THR A 40 -0.68 -1.89 -31.19
N GLY A 41 -1.60 -1.48 -30.31
CA GLY A 41 -1.35 -0.44 -29.32
C GLY A 41 -0.29 -0.94 -28.36
N SER A 42 0.98 -0.67 -28.68
CA SER A 42 2.08 -0.78 -27.73
C SER A 42 1.70 0.07 -26.52
N ALA A 43 1.43 -0.60 -25.39
CA ALA A 43 1.34 0.08 -24.11
C ALA A 43 2.68 0.80 -23.92
N ALA A 44 2.70 2.10 -24.16
CA ALA A 44 3.87 2.91 -23.95
C ALA A 44 4.23 2.80 -22.46
N THR A 45 5.25 1.98 -22.17
CA THR A 45 5.91 1.98 -20.87
C THR A 45 6.40 3.41 -20.68
N ALA A 46 5.71 4.17 -19.83
CA ALA A 46 6.14 5.51 -19.48
C ALA A 46 7.58 5.40 -18.96
N ALA A 47 8.54 5.97 -19.70
CA ALA A 47 9.91 6.05 -19.26
C ALA A 47 9.94 6.77 -17.90
N PRO A 48 10.78 6.32 -16.93
CA PRO A 48 10.86 6.98 -15.63
C PRO A 48 11.24 8.44 -15.86
N SER A 49 10.43 9.36 -15.32
CA SER A 49 10.68 10.79 -15.43
C SER A 49 12.03 11.12 -14.78
N ARG A 50 12.84 11.95 -15.45
CA ARG A 50 14.01 12.58 -14.82
C ARG A 50 13.51 13.36 -13.59
N GLY A 51 13.69 12.80 -12.40
CA GLY A 51 13.23 13.40 -11.14
C GLY A 51 12.49 12.49 -10.17
N GLU A 52 12.25 11.20 -10.48
CA GLU A 52 11.60 10.30 -9.51
C GLU A 52 12.45 10.18 -8.23
N HIS A 53 11.80 10.29 -7.06
CA HIS A 53 12.49 10.19 -5.78
C HIS A 53 13.07 8.77 -5.60
N PRO A 54 14.31 8.60 -5.10
CA PRO A 54 14.91 7.27 -4.91
C PRO A 54 14.06 6.34 -4.04
N ASN A 55 13.39 6.88 -3.01
CA ASN A 55 12.51 6.08 -2.16
C ASN A 55 11.24 5.61 -2.89
N VAL A 56 10.71 6.39 -3.85
CA VAL A 56 9.57 5.97 -4.68
C VAL A 56 9.98 4.80 -5.56
N ARG A 57 11.17 4.87 -6.20
CA ARG A 57 11.72 3.75 -6.97
C ARG A 57 11.88 2.48 -6.13
N LEU A 58 12.37 2.63 -4.90
CA LEU A 58 12.53 1.52 -3.97
C LEU A 58 11.18 0.86 -3.66
N ILE A 59 10.16 1.65 -3.30
CA ILE A 59 8.82 1.12 -2.98
C ILE A 59 8.14 0.50 -4.20
N ARG A 60 8.33 1.07 -5.39
CA ARG A 60 7.85 0.47 -6.65
C ARG A 60 8.46 -0.90 -6.89
N ALA A 61 9.78 -1.03 -6.79
CA ALA A 61 10.48 -2.30 -6.94
C ALA A 61 10.11 -3.31 -5.83
N TYR A 62 9.78 -2.84 -4.63
CA TYR A 62 9.22 -3.67 -3.56
C TYR A 62 7.85 -4.24 -3.97
N TYR A 63 6.95 -3.42 -4.52
CA TYR A 63 5.64 -3.87 -4.99
C TYR A 63 5.72 -4.86 -6.16
N GLU A 64 6.66 -4.66 -7.08
CA GLU A 64 6.92 -5.62 -8.17
C GLU A 64 7.35 -6.98 -7.62
N ALA A 65 8.29 -7.00 -6.67
CA ALA A 65 8.73 -8.23 -6.02
C ALA A 65 7.60 -8.89 -5.19
N TYR A 66 6.78 -8.09 -4.52
CA TYR A 66 5.61 -8.56 -3.78
C TYR A 66 4.58 -9.20 -4.71
N GLY A 67 4.26 -8.56 -5.83
CA GLY A 67 3.33 -9.07 -6.84
C GLY A 67 3.80 -10.35 -7.51
N ALA A 68 5.11 -10.56 -7.64
CA ALA A 68 5.71 -11.81 -8.12
C ALA A 68 5.64 -12.96 -7.11
N GLY A 69 5.30 -12.70 -5.84
CA GLY A 69 5.23 -13.70 -4.78
C GLY A 69 6.60 -14.19 -4.28
N ASP A 70 7.70 -13.51 -4.63
CA ASP A 70 9.05 -13.89 -4.22
C ASP A 70 9.39 -13.31 -2.83
N LEU A 71 8.96 -14.02 -1.78
CA LEU A 71 9.23 -13.65 -0.39
C LEU A 71 10.73 -13.57 -0.07
N SER A 72 11.57 -14.33 -0.77
CA SER A 72 13.02 -14.28 -0.57
C SER A 72 13.60 -12.99 -1.11
N ALA A 73 13.16 -12.54 -2.29
CA ALA A 73 13.54 -11.25 -2.84
C ALA A 73 13.09 -10.08 -1.97
N LEU A 74 11.94 -10.18 -1.28
CA LEU A 74 11.45 -9.11 -0.40
C LEU A 74 12.44 -8.76 0.73
N ARG A 75 13.24 -9.73 1.19
CA ARG A 75 14.25 -9.51 2.24
C ARG A 75 15.20 -8.35 1.95
N ARG A 76 15.56 -8.12 0.67
CA ARG A 76 16.53 -7.07 0.30
C ARG A 76 16.01 -5.65 0.54
N PHE A 77 14.69 -5.48 0.58
CA PHE A 77 14.05 -4.18 0.80
C PHE A 77 13.90 -3.83 2.28
N LEU A 78 14.07 -4.79 3.19
CA LEU A 78 13.77 -4.62 4.60
C LEU A 78 15.05 -4.31 5.40
N ALA A 79 14.99 -3.30 6.26
CA ALA A 79 16.02 -3.06 7.26
C ALA A 79 16.08 -4.23 8.26
N PRO A 80 17.24 -4.58 8.83
CA PRO A 80 17.36 -5.68 9.80
C PRO A 80 16.38 -5.58 10.97
N ASP A 81 16.14 -4.37 11.45
CA ASP A 81 15.30 -3.97 12.57
C ASP A 81 13.94 -3.38 12.15
N VAL A 82 13.49 -3.65 10.92
CA VAL A 82 12.24 -3.13 10.37
C VAL A 82 11.06 -3.30 11.33
N ARG A 83 10.20 -2.27 11.42
CA ARG A 83 8.93 -2.32 12.17
C ARG A 83 7.76 -2.23 11.21
N TRP A 84 6.88 -3.24 11.22
CA TRP A 84 5.70 -3.28 10.37
C TRP A 84 4.43 -3.30 11.20
N THR A 85 3.67 -2.20 11.18
CA THR A 85 2.49 -2.01 12.02
C THR A 85 1.23 -2.35 11.24
N ILE A 86 0.51 -3.38 11.71
CA ILE A 86 -0.79 -3.80 11.18
C ILE A 86 -1.88 -3.39 12.18
N PRO A 87 -2.81 -2.49 11.81
CA PRO A 87 -3.87 -2.04 12.70
C PRO A 87 -4.96 -3.11 12.87
N GLY A 88 -5.85 -2.87 13.84
CA GLY A 88 -7.03 -3.70 14.07
C GLY A 88 -6.86 -4.74 15.15
N HIS A 89 -7.87 -5.60 15.28
CA HIS A 89 -7.96 -6.59 16.34
C HIS A 89 -8.16 -7.99 15.77
N HIS A 90 -7.31 -8.39 14.83
CA HIS A 90 -7.36 -9.70 14.17
C HIS A 90 -6.07 -10.51 14.39
N PRO A 91 -6.05 -11.81 14.09
CA PRO A 91 -4.93 -12.70 14.42
C PRO A 91 -3.57 -12.34 13.80
N LEU A 92 -3.56 -11.53 12.74
CA LEU A 92 -2.33 -11.05 12.10
C LEU A 92 -1.95 -9.61 12.50
N ALA A 93 -2.79 -8.91 13.26
CA ALA A 93 -2.57 -7.52 13.67
C ALA A 93 -1.34 -7.36 14.59
N GLY A 94 -1.04 -6.10 14.93
CA GLY A 94 0.07 -5.70 15.78
C GLY A 94 1.36 -5.43 15.02
N VAL A 95 2.43 -5.16 15.77
CA VAL A 95 3.74 -4.79 15.21
C VAL A 95 4.59 -6.03 14.97
N LYS A 96 5.09 -6.21 13.75
CA LYS A 96 6.11 -7.20 13.42
C LYS A 96 7.47 -6.53 13.48
N VAL A 97 8.40 -7.11 14.23
CA VAL A 97 9.74 -6.55 14.45
C VAL A 97 10.79 -7.45 13.83
N GLY A 98 11.62 -6.86 12.98
CA GLY A 98 12.68 -7.53 12.24
C GLY A 98 12.16 -8.32 11.04
N VAL A 99 13.09 -8.60 10.12
CA VAL A 99 12.82 -9.23 8.82
C VAL A 99 12.05 -10.54 8.96
N THR A 100 12.41 -11.39 9.92
CA THR A 100 11.79 -12.72 10.09
C THR A 100 10.29 -12.62 10.37
N GLN A 101 9.87 -11.73 11.26
CA GLN A 101 8.45 -11.58 11.60
C GLN A 101 7.65 -10.95 10.46
N VAL A 102 8.24 -9.99 9.74
CA VAL A 102 7.61 -9.36 8.56
C VAL A 102 7.41 -10.38 7.45
N LEU A 103 8.42 -11.19 7.12
CA LEU A 103 8.29 -12.22 6.09
C LEU A 103 7.31 -13.32 6.51
N ALA A 104 7.25 -13.68 7.80
CA ALA A 104 6.23 -14.61 8.30
C ALA A 104 4.80 -14.05 8.11
N PHE A 105 4.60 -12.76 8.34
CA PHE A 105 3.34 -12.08 8.04
C PHE A 105 3.01 -12.09 6.54
N PHE A 106 3.97 -11.77 5.66
CA PHE A 106 3.76 -11.85 4.21
C PHE A 106 3.46 -13.26 3.72
N ALA A 107 4.06 -14.29 4.32
CA ALA A 107 3.72 -15.67 4.01
C ALA A 107 2.25 -15.99 4.34
N GLN A 108 1.71 -15.42 5.43
CA GLN A 108 0.28 -15.55 5.72
C GLN A 108 -0.57 -14.81 4.68
N LEU A 109 -0.21 -13.58 4.28
CA LEU A 109 -0.92 -12.87 3.21
C LEU A 109 -0.90 -13.64 1.88
N ALA A 110 0.24 -14.23 1.52
CA ALA A 110 0.38 -15.07 0.35
C ALA A 110 -0.55 -16.30 0.41
N ARG A 111 -0.66 -16.95 1.58
CA ARG A 111 -1.61 -18.05 1.83
C ARG A 111 -3.07 -17.61 1.65
N ALA A 112 -3.42 -16.37 1.99
CA ALA A 112 -4.75 -15.81 1.75
C ALA A 112 -4.97 -15.33 0.30
N GLY A 113 -3.97 -15.51 -0.58
CA GLY A 113 -4.01 -15.00 -1.94
C GLY A 113 -4.10 -13.48 -2.01
N PHE A 114 -3.54 -12.76 -1.04
CA PHE A 114 -3.59 -11.30 -1.01
C PHE A 114 -2.81 -10.71 -2.19
N ARG A 115 -3.36 -9.67 -2.80
CA ARG A 115 -2.81 -8.93 -3.93
C ARG A 115 -2.88 -7.45 -3.64
N ALA A 116 -1.93 -6.71 -4.20
CA ALA A 116 -1.85 -5.26 -4.09
C ALA A 116 -1.55 -4.67 -5.47
N ASP A 117 -2.30 -3.65 -5.85
CA ASP A 117 -2.15 -2.91 -7.09
C ASP A 117 -1.97 -1.41 -6.77
N PRO A 118 -0.72 -0.90 -6.79
CA PRO A 118 -0.42 0.50 -6.46
C PRO A 118 -1.14 1.48 -7.39
N ILE A 119 -1.88 2.43 -6.80
CA ILE A 119 -2.57 3.51 -7.50
C ILE A 119 -1.67 4.73 -7.60
N CYS A 120 -1.06 5.14 -6.49
CA CYS A 120 -0.10 6.24 -6.46
C CYS A 120 0.94 6.10 -5.35
N LEU A 121 2.06 6.80 -5.51
CA LEU A 121 3.17 6.89 -4.57
C LEU A 121 3.59 8.35 -4.47
N ALA A 122 3.81 8.84 -3.26
CA ALA A 122 4.33 10.19 -3.00
C ALA A 122 5.42 10.14 -1.94
N ALA A 123 6.48 10.92 -2.10
CA ALA A 123 7.58 10.99 -1.13
C ALA A 123 7.67 12.37 -0.49
N ASP A 124 8.03 12.39 0.80
CA ASP A 124 8.45 13.58 1.55
C ASP A 124 9.61 13.20 2.47
N GLY A 125 10.82 13.65 2.11
CA GLY A 125 12.06 13.23 2.76
C GLY A 125 12.25 11.72 2.78
N ASP A 126 12.37 11.16 3.98
CA ASP A 126 12.54 9.72 4.19
C ASP A 126 11.24 8.92 4.06
N TRP A 127 10.09 9.60 4.00
CA TRP A 127 8.79 8.94 3.93
C TRP A 127 8.33 8.75 2.49
N VAL A 128 7.66 7.62 2.25
CA VAL A 128 6.86 7.36 1.05
C VAL A 128 5.48 6.93 1.51
N VAL A 129 4.44 7.61 1.04
CA VAL A 129 3.05 7.19 1.23
C VAL A 129 2.56 6.59 -0.07
N ASP A 130 1.85 5.46 0.03
CA ASP A 130 1.13 4.87 -1.08
C ASP A 130 -0.38 4.98 -0.93
N LEU A 131 -1.05 4.79 -2.06
CA LEU A 131 -2.43 4.36 -2.12
C LEU A 131 -2.48 3.16 -3.06
N HIS A 132 -3.15 2.08 -2.67
CA HIS A 132 -3.28 0.90 -3.51
C HIS A 132 -4.62 0.20 -3.33
N ARG A 133 -5.08 -0.52 -4.35
CA ARG A 133 -6.18 -1.48 -4.19
C ARG A 133 -5.59 -2.79 -3.67
N GLY A 134 -6.17 -3.35 -2.63
CA GLY A 134 -5.74 -4.64 -2.07
C GLY A 134 -6.90 -5.60 -1.91
N TRP A 135 -6.74 -6.81 -2.43
CA TRP A 135 -7.79 -7.82 -2.42
C TRP A 135 -7.27 -9.24 -2.13
N SER A 136 -8.17 -10.12 -1.69
CA SER A 136 -7.89 -11.54 -1.47
C SER A 136 -8.43 -12.40 -2.61
N THR A 137 -7.70 -13.45 -2.98
CA THR A 137 -8.18 -14.46 -3.95
C THR A 137 -8.53 -15.80 -3.31
N GLN A 138 -8.03 -16.09 -2.10
CA GLN A 138 -8.18 -17.41 -1.46
C GLN A 138 -8.30 -17.33 0.07
N PRO A 139 -9.51 -17.26 0.66
CA PRO A 139 -10.79 -17.06 -0.01
C PRO A 139 -10.92 -15.63 -0.55
N ALA A 140 -11.73 -15.45 -1.58
CA ALA A 140 -12.18 -14.12 -1.98
C ALA A 140 -13.03 -13.46 -0.87
N GLY A 141 -13.15 -12.14 -0.90
CA GLY A 141 -14.10 -11.41 -0.06
C GLY A 141 -13.54 -10.23 0.72
N LEU A 142 -12.26 -9.90 0.57
CA LEU A 142 -11.74 -8.57 0.90
C LEU A 142 -11.25 -7.91 -0.38
N ASP A 143 -11.68 -6.69 -0.64
CA ASP A 143 -11.27 -5.86 -1.77
C ASP A 143 -11.52 -4.41 -1.39
N ILE A 144 -10.48 -3.73 -0.90
CA ILE A 144 -10.56 -2.37 -0.37
C ILE A 144 -9.35 -1.57 -0.80
N THR A 145 -9.45 -0.24 -0.67
CA THR A 145 -8.29 0.64 -0.79
C THR A 145 -7.47 0.62 0.50
N TRP A 146 -6.16 0.70 0.37
CA TRP A 146 -5.20 0.79 1.46
C TRP A 146 -4.27 1.98 1.21
N ALA A 147 -3.80 2.57 2.30
CA ALA A 147 -2.66 3.47 2.28
C ALA A 147 -1.59 2.92 3.22
N LEU A 148 -0.34 2.91 2.80
CA LEU A 148 0.81 2.59 3.64
C LEU A 148 1.75 3.78 3.72
N ALA A 149 2.21 4.07 4.93
CA ALA A 149 3.32 5.00 5.14
C ALA A 149 4.59 4.19 5.38
N PHE A 150 5.58 4.37 4.52
CA PHE A 150 6.89 3.74 4.60
C PHE A 150 7.94 4.77 5.00
N ARG A 151 8.74 4.49 6.03
CA ARG A 151 9.96 5.24 6.29
C ARG A 151 11.15 4.47 5.76
N ILE A 152 11.93 5.12 4.91
CA ILE A 152 13.13 4.55 4.31
C ILE A 152 14.34 5.06 5.08
N ALA A 153 15.25 4.16 5.44
CA ALA A 153 16.55 4.51 6.00
C ALA A 153 17.63 3.67 5.31
N THR A 154 18.74 4.31 4.90
CA THR A 154 19.88 3.61 4.26
C THR A 154 19.47 2.75 3.05
N GLY A 155 18.48 3.21 2.27
CA GLY A 155 17.99 2.50 1.09
C GLY A 155 17.21 1.22 1.40
N ARG A 156 16.58 1.13 2.58
CA ARG A 156 15.68 0.04 2.99
C ARG A 156 14.49 0.55 3.78
N ILE A 157 13.39 -0.20 3.78
CA ILE A 157 12.21 0.05 4.60
C ILE A 157 12.58 -0.22 6.06
N ALA A 158 12.65 0.85 6.85
CA ALA A 158 12.86 0.79 8.29
C ALA A 158 11.52 0.72 9.05
N GLU A 159 10.45 1.28 8.47
CA GLU A 159 9.13 1.27 9.07
C GLU A 159 8.05 1.23 7.99
N ALA A 160 6.96 0.52 8.27
CA ALA A 160 5.76 0.51 7.47
C ALA A 160 4.52 0.54 8.38
N ILE A 161 3.56 1.39 8.06
CA ILE A 161 2.30 1.52 8.79
C ILE A 161 1.16 1.31 7.81
N ASN A 162 0.35 0.29 8.03
CA ASN A 162 -0.82 0.00 7.21
C ASN A 162 -2.03 0.81 7.68
N CYS A 163 -2.77 1.38 6.73
CA CYS A 163 -4.03 2.10 6.94
C CYS A 163 -5.10 1.58 5.95
N PRO A 164 -5.95 0.61 6.34
CA PRO A 164 -7.06 0.18 5.49
C PRO A 164 -8.09 1.29 5.35
N GLY A 165 -8.69 1.40 4.16
CA GLY A 165 -9.86 2.27 3.92
C GLY A 165 -11.12 1.78 4.64
N ASP A 166 -11.18 0.50 5.00
CA ASP A 166 -12.20 -0.08 5.88
C ASP A 166 -11.54 -1.08 6.85
N GLN A 167 -11.25 -0.60 8.06
CA GLN A 167 -10.66 -1.42 9.12
C GLN A 167 -11.57 -2.56 9.56
N HIS A 168 -12.89 -2.35 9.57
CA HIS A 168 -13.84 -3.36 10.02
C HIS A 168 -13.92 -4.52 9.01
N ALA A 169 -13.92 -4.23 7.71
CA ALA A 169 -13.85 -5.25 6.66
C ALA A 169 -12.55 -6.05 6.74
N ALA A 170 -11.41 -5.40 6.97
CA ALA A 170 -10.12 -6.06 7.15
C ALA A 170 -10.15 -7.01 8.36
N ASP A 171 -10.60 -6.53 9.53
CA ASP A 171 -10.69 -7.33 10.76
C ASP A 171 -11.59 -8.55 10.56
N ALA A 172 -12.78 -8.36 9.99
CA ALA A 172 -13.74 -9.43 9.73
C ALA A 172 -13.18 -10.48 8.76
N PHE A 173 -12.46 -10.05 7.72
CA PHE A 173 -11.79 -10.97 6.81
C PHE A 173 -10.73 -11.81 7.51
N PHE A 174 -9.80 -11.18 8.22
CA PHE A 174 -8.70 -11.91 8.86
C PHE A 174 -9.18 -12.85 9.97
N TRP A 175 -10.24 -12.51 10.70
CA TRP A 175 -10.85 -13.46 11.65
C TRP A 175 -11.43 -14.69 10.96
N ARG A 176 -12.09 -14.50 9.81
CA ARG A 176 -12.68 -15.61 9.05
C ARG A 176 -11.61 -16.54 8.47
N VAL A 177 -10.47 -15.99 8.04
CA VAL A 177 -9.41 -16.77 7.37
C VAL A 177 -8.45 -17.44 8.36
N TYR A 178 -8.22 -16.83 9.52
CA TYR A 178 -7.26 -17.31 10.51
C TYR A 178 -7.95 -17.64 11.84
N PRO A 179 -8.76 -18.72 11.91
CA PRO A 179 -9.34 -19.13 13.17
C PRO A 179 -8.21 -19.45 14.17
N LEU A 180 -8.35 -18.95 15.39
CA LEU A 180 -7.45 -19.34 16.47
C LEU A 180 -7.67 -20.81 16.83
N ALA A 181 -6.64 -21.44 17.39
CA ALA A 181 -6.74 -22.78 17.93
C ALA A 181 -7.89 -22.90 18.96
N PRO A 182 -8.45 -24.09 19.21
CA PRO A 182 -9.38 -24.31 20.33
C PRO A 182 -8.77 -23.88 21.67
N ILE A 183 -9.61 -23.51 22.65
CA ILE A 183 -9.13 -23.03 23.97
C ILE A 183 -8.07 -23.93 24.61
N PRO A 184 -8.21 -25.29 24.61
CA PRO A 184 -7.20 -26.17 25.17
C PRO A 184 -5.80 -26.00 24.59
N ASP A 185 -5.70 -25.55 23.33
CA ASP A 185 -4.45 -25.43 22.57
C ASP A 185 -3.94 -23.97 22.47
N ARG A 186 -4.69 -22.99 22.99
CA ARG A 186 -4.31 -21.56 22.88
C ARG A 186 -3.21 -21.14 23.84
N LEU A 187 -3.08 -21.84 24.96
CA LEU A 187 -2.14 -21.52 26.01
C LEU A 187 -1.01 -22.54 25.95
N ALA A 188 0.20 -22.08 25.63
CA ALA A 188 1.38 -22.91 25.82
C ALA A 188 1.71 -22.99 27.30
N ASP A 189 2.19 -24.15 27.77
CA ASP A 189 3.19 -24.15 28.84
C ASP A 189 4.42 -23.46 28.26
N ARG A 190 4.74 -22.26 28.75
CA ARG A 190 5.85 -21.44 28.24
C ARG A 190 7.20 -22.04 28.59
#